data_AF-A0A286ECC9-F1
#
_entry.id   AF-A0A286ECC9-F1
#
_cell.length_a   1.000
_cell.length_b   1.000
_cell.length_c   1.000
_cell.angle_alpha   90.00
_cell.angle_beta   90.00
_cell.angle_gamma   90.00
#
_symmetry.space_group_name_H-M   'P 1'
#
loop_
_entity.id
_entity.type
_entity.pdbx_description
1 polymer ?
#
loop_
_entity_poly.entity_id
_entity_poly.type
_entity_poly.pdbx_seq_one_letter_code
_entity_poly.pdbx_strand_id
1 'polypeptide(L)'
;MWQSLYKHQWLIIFMIACAFGLLLFGDKTTHIYPAPYLDEVSGVSPNQYATFIVKSPLFHSPKCSEIEQWANNHLPQHSGGQAFYFFMRYDPAITPQNVFLKKDYLAIAGDFEICAMHRNDKKCFICKE
;
A
#
# COMPACT_ATOMS: atom_id res chain seq x y z
N MET A 1 15.20 16.99 -49.07
CA MET A 1 14.15 16.12 -48.49
C MET A 1 14.48 15.57 -47.09
N TRP A 2 15.73 15.59 -46.62
CA TRP A 2 16.14 15.03 -45.32
C TRP A 2 15.89 15.92 -44.07
N GLN A 3 15.66 17.21 -44.23
CA GLN A 3 15.45 18.13 -43.10
C GLN A 3 14.05 18.05 -42.46
N SER A 4 13.05 17.46 -43.16
CA SER A 4 11.68 17.36 -42.65
C SER A 4 11.49 16.23 -41.63
N LEU A 5 12.24 15.13 -41.81
CA LEU A 5 12.16 13.94 -40.95
C LEU A 5 12.74 14.18 -39.54
N TYR A 6 13.79 15.02 -39.44
CA TYR A 6 14.44 15.32 -38.15
C TYR A 6 13.55 16.13 -37.19
N LYS A 7 12.66 16.99 -37.73
CA LYS A 7 11.70 17.76 -36.93
C LYS A 7 10.65 16.88 -36.25
N HIS A 8 10.24 15.79 -36.89
CA HIS A 8 9.22 14.89 -36.34
C HIS A 8 9.81 13.95 -35.29
N GLN A 9 11.08 13.58 -35.44
CA GLN A 9 11.77 12.71 -34.50
C GLN A 9 11.96 13.37 -33.12
N TRP A 10 12.26 14.66 -33.09
CA TRP A 10 12.33 15.45 -31.85
C TRP A 10 10.99 15.57 -31.12
N LEU A 11 9.89 15.74 -31.86
CA LEU A 11 8.55 15.80 -31.29
C LEU A 11 8.15 14.45 -30.66
N ILE A 12 8.49 13.33 -31.30
CA ILE A 12 8.22 12.00 -30.76
C ILE A 12 9.04 11.76 -29.48
N ILE A 13 10.33 12.09 -29.49
CA ILE A 13 11.19 11.95 -28.30
C ILE A 13 10.68 12.82 -27.15
N PHE A 14 10.27 14.06 -27.43
CA PHE A 14 9.70 14.96 -26.43
C PHE A 14 8.37 14.42 -25.86
N MET A 15 7.48 13.89 -26.70
CA MET A 15 6.22 13.26 -26.27
C MET A 15 6.47 12.02 -25.39
N ILE A 16 7.45 11.18 -25.75
CA ILE A 16 7.85 10.02 -24.93
C ILE A 16 8.45 10.49 -23.60
N ALA A 17 9.32 11.51 -23.61
CA ALA A 17 9.91 12.07 -22.40
C ALA A 17 8.86 12.73 -21.48
N CYS A 18 7.86 13.43 -22.04
CA CYS A 18 6.74 13.98 -21.27
C CYS A 18 5.83 12.89 -20.70
N ALA A 19 5.53 11.83 -21.48
CA ALA A 19 4.76 10.70 -20.99
C ALA A 19 5.50 9.94 -19.88
N PHE A 20 6.81 9.75 -20.04
CA PHE A 20 7.66 9.13 -19.02
C PHE A 20 7.80 10.02 -17.79
N GLY A 21 7.91 11.34 -17.97
CA GLY A 21 7.86 12.32 -16.89
C GLY A 21 6.54 12.22 -16.10
N LEU A 22 5.39 12.22 -16.78
CA LEU A 22 4.09 12.09 -16.12
C LEU A 22 3.93 10.76 -15.36
N LEU A 23 4.53 9.66 -15.85
CA LEU A 23 4.57 8.39 -15.12
C LEU A 23 5.47 8.46 -13.86
N LEU A 24 6.55 9.25 -13.89
CA LEU A 24 7.45 9.45 -12.74
C LEU A 24 6.94 10.49 -11.73
N PHE A 25 6.05 11.40 -12.16
CA PHE A 25 5.44 12.44 -11.34
C PHE A 25 3.96 12.18 -11.00
N GLY A 26 3.43 11.00 -11.35
CA GLY A 26 2.11 10.55 -10.91
C GLY A 26 1.99 10.57 -9.37
N ASP A 27 0.75 10.69 -8.88
CA ASP A 27 0.43 10.80 -7.46
C ASP A 27 1.18 9.75 -6.63
N LYS A 28 2.15 10.21 -5.83
CA LYS A 28 3.01 9.37 -5.00
C LYS A 28 2.40 9.09 -3.63
N THR A 29 1.15 9.47 -3.42
CA THR A 29 0.56 9.34 -2.10
C THR A 29 0.23 7.88 -1.77
N THR A 30 0.73 7.45 -0.62
CA THR A 30 0.31 6.21 0.01
C THR A 30 -0.99 6.47 0.75
N HIS A 31 -2.01 5.66 0.49
CA HIS A 31 -3.26 5.69 1.23
C HIS A 31 -3.39 4.45 2.10
N ILE A 32 -3.83 4.65 3.35
CA ILE A 32 -4.01 3.58 4.33
C ILE A 32 -5.47 3.57 4.77
N TYR A 33 -6.10 2.40 4.71
CA TYR A 33 -7.52 2.21 5.03
C TYR A 33 -7.68 1.13 6.10
N PRO A 34 -8.57 1.31 7.09
CA PRO A 34 -8.90 0.26 8.03
C PRO A 34 -9.59 -0.91 7.32
N ALA A 35 -9.26 -2.14 7.71
CA ALA A 35 -9.78 -3.35 7.10
C ALA A 35 -10.23 -4.37 8.18
N PRO A 36 -11.26 -4.03 8.97
CA PRO A 36 -11.73 -4.85 10.10
C PRO A 36 -12.24 -6.23 9.67
N TYR A 37 -12.66 -6.37 8.41
CA TYR A 37 -13.08 -7.65 7.85
C TYR A 37 -11.94 -8.70 7.81
N LEU A 38 -10.68 -8.27 7.79
CA LEU A 38 -9.53 -9.19 7.84
C LEU A 38 -9.28 -9.74 9.23
N ASP A 39 -9.66 -8.99 10.27
CA ASP A 39 -9.55 -9.43 11.66
C ASP A 39 -10.50 -10.64 11.89
N GLU A 40 -11.69 -10.62 11.29
CA GLU A 40 -12.66 -11.73 11.37
C GLU A 40 -12.21 -12.98 10.60
N VAL A 41 -11.57 -12.79 9.44
CA VAL A 41 -11.19 -13.87 8.52
C VAL A 41 -9.94 -14.60 8.99
N SER A 42 -9.02 -13.89 9.64
CA SER A 42 -7.82 -14.47 10.24
C SER A 42 -8.13 -15.30 11.49
N GLY A 43 -9.39 -15.28 11.99
CA GLY A 43 -9.83 -16.04 13.16
C GLY A 43 -9.21 -15.53 14.47
N VAL A 44 -8.67 -14.31 14.46
CA VAL A 44 -7.95 -13.73 15.60
C VAL A 44 -8.83 -12.71 16.30
N SER A 45 -8.68 -12.58 17.62
CA SER A 45 -9.52 -11.69 18.41
C SER A 45 -9.31 -10.21 18.01
N PRO A 46 -10.37 -9.43 17.74
CA PRO A 46 -10.26 -8.02 17.33
C PRO A 46 -9.60 -7.12 18.41
N ASN A 47 -9.56 -7.62 19.65
CA ASN A 47 -8.88 -6.96 20.76
C ASN A 47 -7.36 -7.14 20.74
N GLN A 48 -6.84 -8.08 19.94
CA GLN A 48 -5.41 -8.40 19.85
C GLN A 48 -4.76 -7.85 18.57
N TYR A 49 -5.50 -7.72 17.46
CA TYR A 49 -4.94 -7.30 16.17
C TYR A 49 -5.93 -6.41 15.43
N ALA A 50 -5.42 -5.41 14.70
CA ALA A 50 -6.22 -4.63 13.75
C ALA A 50 -5.46 -4.49 12.44
N THR A 51 -6.17 -4.69 11.34
CA THR A 51 -5.56 -4.76 10.02
C THR A 51 -5.89 -3.53 9.18
N PHE A 52 -4.91 -3.10 8.40
CA PHE A 52 -4.99 -1.96 7.49
C PHE A 52 -4.51 -2.36 6.10
N ILE A 53 -5.18 -1.84 5.08
CA ILE A 53 -4.76 -1.95 3.68
C ILE A 53 -4.01 -0.70 3.29
N VAL A 54 -2.81 -0.90 2.75
CA VAL A 54 -1.98 0.12 2.16
C VAL A 54 -2.10 0.05 0.64
N LYS A 55 -2.62 1.12 0.04
CA LYS A 55 -2.61 1.34 -1.39
C LYS A 55 -1.50 2.32 -1.74
N SER A 56 -0.51 1.85 -2.48
CA SER A 56 0.60 2.68 -2.93
C SER A 56 0.91 2.41 -4.43
N PRO A 57 1.57 3.36 -5.11
CA PRO A 57 2.02 3.13 -6.49
C PRO A 57 2.94 1.91 -6.61
N LEU A 58 2.95 1.27 -7.79
CA LEU A 58 3.71 0.04 -8.07
C LEU A 58 5.18 0.10 -7.62
N PHE A 59 5.83 1.25 -7.82
CA PHE A 59 7.24 1.49 -7.52
C PHE A 59 7.48 2.24 -6.20
N HIS A 60 6.44 2.40 -5.38
CA HIS A 60 6.56 3.08 -4.10
C HIS A 60 5.97 2.19 -3.00
N SER A 61 6.84 1.42 -2.35
CA SER A 61 6.50 0.78 -1.08
C SER A 61 6.62 1.83 0.02
N PRO A 62 5.60 2.00 0.89
CA PRO A 62 5.74 2.91 2.00
C PRO A 62 6.81 2.43 2.96
N LYS A 63 7.62 3.36 3.46
CA LYS A 63 8.62 3.07 4.47
C LYS A 63 7.96 2.87 5.81
N CYS A 64 8.61 2.13 6.70
CA CYS A 64 8.17 2.03 8.10
C CYS A 64 7.90 3.42 8.70
N SER A 65 8.81 4.39 8.52
CA SER A 65 8.65 5.74 9.07
C SER A 65 7.37 6.44 8.62
N GLU A 66 6.92 6.21 7.38
CA GLU A 66 5.69 6.80 6.85
C GLU A 66 4.46 6.14 7.50
N ILE A 67 4.52 4.83 7.70
CA ILE A 67 3.49 4.05 8.36
C ILE A 67 3.39 4.43 9.86
N GLU A 68 4.51 4.57 10.56
CA GLU A 68 4.57 5.02 11.96
C GLU A 68 4.02 6.44 12.10
N GLN A 69 4.42 7.36 11.22
CA GLN A 69 3.92 8.73 11.24
C GLN A 69 2.41 8.75 11.01
N TRP A 70 1.92 7.96 10.05
CA TRP A 70 0.48 7.83 9.82
C TRP A 70 -0.23 7.29 11.06
N ALA A 71 0.28 6.21 11.67
CA ALA A 71 -0.32 5.60 12.86
C ALA A 71 -0.34 6.56 14.06
N ASN A 72 0.71 7.36 14.23
CA ASN A 72 0.78 8.38 15.27
C ASN A 72 -0.31 9.45 15.11
N ASN A 73 -0.61 9.84 13.88
CA ASN A 73 -1.57 10.89 13.58
C ASN A 73 -3.04 10.41 13.54
N HIS A 74 -3.28 9.13 13.20
CA HIS A 74 -4.64 8.65 12.90
C HIS A 74 -5.19 7.64 13.91
N LEU A 75 -4.31 6.92 14.62
CA LEU A 75 -4.75 5.88 15.55
C LEU A 75 -4.76 6.42 16.98
N PRO A 76 -5.74 6.05 17.81
CA PRO A 76 -5.71 6.41 19.23
C PRO A 76 -4.57 5.68 19.95
N GLN A 77 -4.06 6.25 21.04
CA GLN A 77 -3.23 5.49 21.98
C GLN A 77 -4.12 4.49 22.72
N HIS A 78 -3.69 3.23 22.77
CA HIS A 78 -4.42 2.18 23.47
C HIS A 78 -3.70 1.84 24.78
N SER A 79 -4.47 1.75 25.87
CA SER A 79 -3.98 1.41 27.21
C SER A 79 -4.44 0.00 27.58
N GLY A 80 -3.89 -1.01 26.92
CA GLY A 80 -4.20 -2.40 27.26
C GLY A 80 -3.51 -3.43 26.37
N GLY A 81 -3.12 -4.56 26.96
CA GLY A 81 -2.63 -5.78 26.30
C GLY A 81 -1.42 -5.63 25.35
N GLN A 82 -0.85 -6.76 24.93
CA GLN A 82 -0.04 -6.80 23.71
C GLN A 82 -1.00 -6.93 22.54
N ALA A 83 -1.20 -5.83 21.82
CA ALA A 83 -1.97 -5.80 20.59
C ALA A 83 -1.11 -5.27 19.45
N PHE A 84 -1.45 -5.66 18.23
CA PHE A 84 -0.68 -5.33 17.03
C PHE A 84 -1.54 -4.65 15.97
N TYR A 85 -0.88 -3.86 15.11
CA TYR A 85 -1.43 -3.38 13.86
C TYR A 85 -0.67 -4.03 12.70
N PHE A 86 -1.42 -4.58 11.74
CA PHE A 86 -0.86 -5.14 10.52
C PHE A 86 -1.20 -4.27 9.32
N PHE A 87 -0.20 -3.98 8.50
CA PHE A 87 -0.32 -3.17 7.29
C PHE A 87 -0.03 -4.05 6.09
N MET A 88 -1.02 -4.20 5.22
CA MET A 88 -0.98 -5.17 4.14
C MET A 88 -1.15 -4.49 2.78
N ARG A 89 -0.38 -4.92 1.76
CA ARG A 89 -0.36 -4.29 0.44
C ARG A 89 -1.64 -4.58 -0.34
N TYR A 90 -2.24 -3.55 -0.92
CA TYR A 90 -3.29 -3.70 -1.91
C TYR A 90 -2.70 -4.16 -3.25
N ASP A 91 -3.14 -5.32 -3.76
CA ASP A 91 -2.80 -5.81 -5.10
C ASP A 91 -4.04 -5.85 -6.01
N PRO A 92 -4.11 -4.99 -7.05
CA PRO A 92 -5.25 -4.93 -7.96
C PRO A 92 -5.38 -6.15 -8.89
N ALA A 93 -4.34 -6.96 -9.07
CA ALA A 93 -4.37 -8.16 -9.91
C ALA A 93 -4.94 -9.37 -9.15
N ILE A 94 -4.67 -9.47 -7.85
CA ILE A 94 -5.03 -10.64 -7.03
C ILE A 94 -6.40 -10.46 -6.39
N THR A 95 -6.73 -9.24 -5.97
CA THR A 95 -7.96 -8.96 -5.21
C THR A 95 -9.26 -9.26 -5.98
N PRO A 96 -9.39 -8.96 -7.28
CA PRO A 96 -10.64 -9.20 -8.02
C PRO A 96 -10.87 -10.64 -8.50
N GLN A 97 -9.87 -11.54 -8.44
CA GLN A 97 -9.88 -12.79 -9.23
C GLN A 97 -10.06 -14.08 -8.41
N ASN A 98 -10.08 -14.02 -7.09
CA ASN A 98 -10.07 -15.22 -6.26
C ASN A 98 -11.51 -15.67 -5.92
N VAL A 99 -11.86 -16.88 -6.35
CA VAL A 99 -13.23 -17.47 -6.27
C VAL A 99 -13.67 -17.86 -4.86
N PHE A 100 -12.75 -17.96 -3.90
CA PHE A 100 -13.09 -18.12 -2.48
C PHE A 100 -13.46 -16.77 -1.83
N LEU A 101 -13.28 -15.67 -2.57
CA LEU A 101 -13.55 -14.31 -2.13
C LEU A 101 -14.93 -13.87 -2.64
N LYS A 102 -15.99 -14.30 -1.95
CA LYS A 102 -17.37 -13.94 -2.30
C LYS A 102 -17.71 -12.45 -2.09
N LYS A 103 -16.80 -11.68 -1.51
CA LYS A 103 -16.84 -10.21 -1.39
C LYS A 103 -15.45 -9.71 -1.75
N ASP A 104 -15.35 -8.48 -2.26
CA ASP A 104 -14.14 -7.81 -2.80
C ASP A 104 -12.92 -7.69 -1.83
N TYR A 105 -12.91 -8.43 -0.72
CA TYR A 105 -12.22 -8.10 0.53
C TYR A 105 -11.57 -9.31 1.21
N LEU A 106 -11.18 -10.38 0.51
CA LEU A 106 -10.56 -11.55 1.15
C LEU A 106 -9.14 -11.86 0.62
N ALA A 107 -8.45 -10.88 0.08
CA ALA A 107 -7.21 -11.12 -0.66
C ALA A 107 -5.97 -10.90 0.19
N ILE A 108 -5.66 -11.80 1.13
CA ILE A 108 -4.33 -11.80 1.80
C ILE A 108 -3.87 -13.24 2.04
N ALA A 109 -3.18 -13.79 1.04
CA ALA A 109 -2.43 -15.03 1.18
C ALA A 109 -0.94 -14.68 1.38
N GLY A 110 -0.42 -14.95 2.58
CA GLY A 110 0.99 -15.21 2.89
C GLY A 110 2.02 -14.08 2.76
N ASP A 111 1.99 -13.29 1.68
CA ASP A 111 3.14 -12.46 1.27
C ASP A 111 2.88 -10.95 1.25
N PHE A 112 1.68 -10.50 1.63
CA PHE A 112 1.27 -9.09 1.54
C PHE A 112 1.50 -8.27 2.81
N GLU A 113 2.00 -8.86 3.89
CA GLU A 113 2.39 -8.10 5.08
C GLU A 113 3.56 -7.18 4.72
N ILE A 114 3.26 -5.88 4.62
CA ILE A 114 4.27 -4.84 4.44
C ILE A 114 4.87 -4.53 5.80
N CYS A 115 4.05 -4.47 6.84
CA CYS A 115 4.53 -4.07 8.15
C CYS A 115 3.67 -4.58 9.30
N ALA A 116 4.30 -4.85 10.44
CA ALA A 116 3.66 -5.09 11.73
C ALA A 116 4.22 -4.10 12.77
N MET A 117 3.32 -3.49 13.55
CA MET A 117 3.68 -2.58 14.64
C MET A 117 2.90 -2.86 15.91
N HIS A 118 3.45 -2.51 17.07
CA HIS A 118 2.72 -2.60 18.33
C HIS A 118 1.71 -1.45 18.44
N ARG A 119 0.51 -1.73 18.98
CA ARG A 119 -0.52 -0.68 19.13
C ARG A 119 -0.12 0.43 20.10
N ASN A 120 0.69 0.11 21.10
CA ASN A 120 0.95 0.99 22.24
C ASN A 120 2.04 2.01 21.93
N ASP A 121 3.13 1.60 21.30
CA ASP A 121 4.24 2.49 20.94
C ASP A 121 4.21 2.92 19.46
N LYS A 122 3.36 2.27 18.64
CA LYS A 122 3.21 2.50 17.19
C LYS A 122 4.54 2.42 16.44
N LYS A 123 5.43 1.53 16.90
CA LYS A 123 6.73 1.27 16.26
C LYS A 123 6.68 0.00 15.42
N CYS A 124 7.20 0.05 14.20
CA CYS A 124 7.34 -1.14 13.39
C CYS A 124 8.37 -2.08 14.01
N PHE A 125 8.13 -3.39 13.90
CA PHE A 125 9.12 -4.41 14.26
C PHE A 125 9.35 -5.44 13.15
N ILE A 126 8.43 -5.53 12.17
CA ILE A 126 8.62 -6.24 10.90
C ILE A 126 8.17 -5.29 9.81
N CYS A 127 9.01 -5.03 8.81
CA CYS A 127 8.65 -4.18 7.68
C CYS A 127 9.47 -4.59 6.45
N LYS A 128 8.83 -4.88 5.32
CA LYS A 128 9.50 -5.19 4.04
C LYS A 128 9.71 -3.89 3.25
N GLU A 129 10.96 -3.46 3.13
CA GLU A 129 11.36 -2.28 2.34
C GLU A 129 11.61 -2.61 0.86
#